data_AF-A0A7S0YVC1-F1
#
_entry.id   AF-A0A7S0YVC1-F1
#
_cell.length_a   1.000
_cell.length_b   1.000
_cell.length_c   1.000
_cell.angle_alpha   90.00
_cell.angle_beta   90.00
_cell.angle_gamma   90.00
#
_symmetry.space_group_name_H-M   'P 1'
#
loop_
_entity.id
_entity.type
_entity.pdbx_description
1 polymer ?
#
loop_
_entity_poly.entity_id
_entity_poly.type
_entity_poly.pdbx_seq_one_letter_code
_entity_poly.pdbx_strand_id
1 'polypeptide(L)'
;GDRADTGIKRPLSSVKKWLDEHGHSSKQVWADIEALIVKTLLAAQPSIAQTYRLLTSRLSEDDGSSCFELLGFDVMLDEALKPWLLEVNHSPSFLSECALDTQLKTSLLHHTLSLVSISARHKKIVKRQDLNESANRLYGAQPSKGWGKKGKVLTMRLRHEETHMGRYSLVYPPDEGDWGRIDDFERCAVAARAA
;
A
#
# COMPACT_ATOMS: atom_id res chain seq x y z
N GLY A 1 -1.35 1.95 36.18
CA GLY A 1 -1.60 3.24 35.51
C GLY A 1 -0.33 3.72 34.86
N ASP A 2 -0.40 3.95 33.55
CA ASP A 2 0.31 4.97 32.75
C ASP A 2 1.82 5.19 32.89
N ARG A 3 2.61 4.22 32.41
CA ARG A 3 3.93 4.52 31.83
C ARG A 3 3.90 4.77 30.32
N ALA A 4 2.80 4.46 29.64
CA ALA A 4 2.66 4.64 28.20
C ALA A 4 2.32 6.09 27.81
N ASP A 5 1.93 6.93 28.77
CA ASP A 5 1.30 8.22 28.53
C ASP A 5 2.21 9.44 28.79
N THR A 6 3.47 9.20 29.19
CA THR A 6 4.43 10.28 29.52
C THR A 6 5.77 10.14 28.78
N GLY A 7 5.89 9.19 27.86
CA GLY A 7 7.09 8.99 27.05
C GLY A 7 7.15 9.92 25.84
N ILE A 8 8.36 10.25 25.39
CA ILE A 8 8.62 10.99 24.13
C ILE A 8 8.11 10.20 22.91
N LYS A 9 7.98 8.88 23.04
CA LYS A 9 7.43 7.98 22.03
C LYS A 9 6.18 7.30 22.55
N ARG A 10 5.08 7.43 21.82
CA ARG A 10 3.76 6.91 22.22
C ARG A 10 3.13 6.15 21.06
N PRO A 11 2.37 5.08 21.33
CA PRO A 11 1.64 4.38 20.29
C PRO A 11 0.53 5.29 19.75
N LEU A 12 0.23 5.16 18.45
CA LEU A 12 -0.81 5.94 17.79
C LEU A 12 -2.19 5.81 18.47
N SER A 13 -2.49 4.65 19.06
CA SER A 13 -3.72 4.43 19.83
C SER A 13 -3.83 5.34 21.06
N SER A 14 -2.71 5.62 21.74
CA SER A 14 -2.67 6.58 22.86
C SER A 14 -2.89 8.00 22.35
N VAL A 15 -2.27 8.38 21.22
CA VAL A 15 -2.46 9.73 20.62
C VAL A 15 -3.92 9.94 20.18
N LYS A 16 -4.53 8.95 19.52
CA LYS A 16 -5.95 9.03 19.10
C LYS A 16 -6.88 9.22 20.30
N LYS A 17 -6.67 8.42 21.36
CA LYS A 17 -7.42 8.53 22.61
C LYS A 17 -7.24 9.92 23.24
N TRP A 18 -6.01 10.43 23.29
CA TRP A 18 -5.71 11.75 23.83
C TRP A 18 -6.43 12.87 23.07
N LEU A 19 -6.47 12.81 21.73
CA LEU A 19 -7.21 13.78 20.91
C LEU A 19 -8.70 13.80 21.28
N ASP A 20 -9.33 12.62 21.36
CA ASP A 20 -10.76 12.50 21.67
C ASP A 20 -11.07 13.02 23.09
N GLU A 21 -10.20 12.75 24.07
CA GLU A 21 -10.33 13.24 25.45
C GLU A 21 -10.19 14.77 25.57
N HIS A 22 -9.51 15.41 24.62
CA HIS A 22 -9.30 16.88 24.61
C HIS A 22 -10.24 17.60 23.63
N GLY A 23 -11.32 16.95 23.19
CA GLY A 23 -12.37 17.56 22.39
C GLY A 23 -12.05 17.67 20.89
N HIS A 24 -11.02 16.97 20.42
CA HIS A 24 -10.66 16.91 19.01
C HIS A 24 -11.11 15.59 18.40
N SER A 25 -11.64 15.61 17.18
CA SER A 25 -12.07 14.37 16.50
C SER A 25 -10.87 13.61 15.95
N SER A 26 -10.43 12.55 16.64
CA SER A 26 -9.33 11.70 16.17
C SER A 26 -9.63 11.07 14.81
N LYS A 27 -10.91 10.80 14.52
CA LYS A 27 -11.38 10.28 13.23
C LYS A 27 -11.14 11.28 12.10
N GLN A 28 -11.44 12.55 12.33
CA GLN A 28 -11.26 13.59 11.31
C GLN A 28 -9.78 13.79 10.99
N VAL A 29 -8.95 13.94 12.02
CA VAL A 29 -7.48 14.08 11.87
C VAL A 29 -6.90 12.88 11.11
N TRP A 30 -7.33 11.67 11.46
CA TRP A 30 -6.84 10.46 10.79
C TRP A 30 -7.26 10.40 9.32
N ALA A 31 -8.49 10.77 9.00
CA ALA A 31 -8.95 10.80 7.61
C ALA A 31 -8.22 11.86 6.77
N ASP A 32 -7.83 12.98 7.36
CA ASP A 32 -7.03 14.00 6.68
C ASP A 32 -5.60 13.51 6.43
N ILE A 33 -5.01 12.74 7.36
CA ILE A 33 -3.72 12.07 7.18
C ILE A 33 -3.81 11.02 6.05
N GLU A 34 -4.86 10.19 6.03
CA GLU A 34 -5.09 9.20 4.97
C GLU A 34 -5.20 9.87 3.59
N ALA A 35 -5.96 10.97 3.49
CA ALA A 35 -6.06 11.74 2.25
C ALA A 35 -4.72 12.33 1.82
N LEU A 36 -3.89 12.80 2.75
CA LEU A 36 -2.53 13.29 2.48
C LEU A 36 -1.63 12.18 1.93
N ILE A 37 -1.67 10.98 2.53
CA ILE A 37 -0.91 9.82 2.05
C ILE A 37 -1.34 9.46 0.62
N VAL A 38 -2.64 9.35 0.36
CA VAL A 38 -3.16 8.97 -0.96
C VAL A 38 -2.78 10.00 -2.03
N LYS A 39 -2.93 11.30 -1.76
CA LYS A 39 -2.53 12.36 -2.71
C LYS A 39 -1.04 12.30 -3.03
N THR A 40 -0.21 12.04 -2.03
CA THR A 40 1.25 11.91 -2.20
C THR A 40 1.58 10.73 -3.12
N LEU A 41 0.95 9.57 -2.89
CA LEU A 41 1.14 8.40 -3.74
C LEU A 41 0.61 8.60 -5.16
N LEU A 42 -0.55 9.23 -5.31
CA LEU A 42 -1.13 9.55 -6.62
C LEU A 42 -0.24 10.50 -7.43
N ALA A 43 0.44 11.45 -6.77
CA ALA A 43 1.41 12.33 -7.42
C ALA A 43 2.59 11.55 -8.00
N ALA A 44 3.09 10.55 -7.28
CA ALA A 44 4.21 9.71 -7.72
C ALA A 44 3.79 8.59 -8.69
N GLN A 45 2.50 8.23 -8.71
CA GLN A 45 1.96 7.07 -9.42
C GLN A 45 2.35 7.02 -10.91
N PRO A 46 2.31 8.10 -11.71
CA PRO A 46 2.62 8.02 -13.13
C PRO A 46 4.07 7.55 -13.39
N SER A 47 5.03 8.10 -12.64
CA SER A 47 6.45 7.75 -12.72
C SER A 47 6.70 6.30 -12.30
N ILE A 48 6.10 5.89 -11.18
CA ILE A 48 6.19 4.52 -10.67
C ILE A 48 5.57 3.54 -11.68
N ALA A 49 4.38 3.84 -12.21
CA ALA A 49 3.68 2.97 -13.14
C ALA A 49 4.41 2.80 -14.47
N GLN A 50 5.05 3.86 -14.99
CA GLN A 50 5.88 3.77 -16.18
C GLN A 50 7.07 2.84 -15.93
N THR A 51 7.81 3.08 -14.85
CA THR A 51 8.99 2.28 -14.49
C THR A 51 8.62 0.82 -14.28
N TYR A 52 7.54 0.57 -13.54
CA TYR A 52 7.01 -0.75 -13.28
C TYR A 52 6.69 -1.48 -14.59
N ARG A 53 5.90 -0.87 -15.49
CA ARG A 53 5.55 -1.47 -16.79
C ARG A 53 6.77 -1.80 -17.64
N LEU A 54 7.80 -0.96 -17.63
CA LEU A 54 9.03 -1.23 -18.37
C LEU A 54 9.74 -2.48 -17.82
N LEU A 55 9.84 -2.60 -16.50
CA LEU A 55 10.51 -3.70 -15.83
C LEU A 55 9.69 -5.01 -15.87
N THR A 56 8.36 -4.92 -15.82
CA THR A 56 7.46 -6.08 -15.81
C THR A 56 6.87 -6.42 -17.17
N SER A 57 7.20 -5.67 -18.24
CA SER A 57 6.73 -5.91 -19.61
C SER A 57 6.97 -7.33 -20.13
N ARG A 58 7.97 -8.02 -19.58
CA ARG A 58 8.32 -9.41 -19.94
C ARG A 58 7.54 -10.46 -19.14
N LEU A 59 6.81 -10.06 -18.11
CA LEU A 59 6.02 -10.96 -17.28
C LEU A 59 4.64 -11.17 -17.94
N SER A 60 4.45 -12.33 -18.55
CA SER A 60 3.25 -12.65 -19.34
C SER A 60 1.95 -12.73 -18.53
N GLU A 61 2.02 -12.92 -17.21
CA GLU A 61 0.86 -12.88 -16.30
C GLU A 61 1.15 -12.05 -15.03
N ASP A 62 1.60 -10.80 -15.17
CA ASP A 62 1.63 -9.85 -14.05
C ASP A 62 0.22 -9.28 -13.77
N ASP A 63 -0.21 -9.40 -12.52
CA ASP A 63 -1.47 -8.88 -11.98
C ASP A 63 -1.32 -7.49 -11.32
N GLY A 64 -0.13 -6.90 -11.42
CA GLY A 64 0.19 -5.60 -10.84
C GLY A 64 0.65 -5.67 -9.38
N SER A 65 0.97 -6.88 -8.87
CA SER A 65 1.48 -7.11 -7.50
C SER A 65 2.90 -7.64 -7.45
N SER A 66 3.68 -7.54 -8.54
CA SER A 66 5.07 -8.03 -8.53
C SER A 66 5.97 -7.25 -7.56
N CYS A 67 5.54 -6.06 -7.14
CA CYS A 67 6.23 -5.24 -6.15
C CYS A 67 5.27 -4.84 -5.02
N PHE A 68 5.82 -4.74 -3.81
CA PHE A 68 5.19 -4.09 -2.67
C PHE A 68 6.25 -3.27 -1.94
N GLU A 69 5.83 -2.25 -1.20
CA GLU A 69 6.73 -1.39 -0.45
C GLU A 69 6.10 -0.97 0.87
N LEU A 70 6.90 -0.93 1.94
CA LEU A 70 6.49 -0.36 3.21
C LEU A 70 7.15 1.00 3.38
N LEU A 71 6.33 2.06 3.31
CA LEU A 71 6.79 3.44 3.40
C LEU A 71 6.61 3.96 4.84
N GLY A 72 7.58 4.74 5.30
CA GLY A 72 7.47 5.57 6.50
C GLY A 72 7.01 6.97 6.13
N PHE A 73 5.85 7.41 6.60
CA PHE A 73 5.37 8.77 6.41
C PHE A 73 5.60 9.59 7.67
N ASP A 74 6.35 10.67 7.53
CA ASP A 74 6.59 11.63 8.60
C ASP A 74 5.62 12.80 8.43
N VAL A 75 4.65 12.86 9.33
CA VAL A 75 3.54 13.82 9.27
C VAL A 75 3.52 14.66 10.54
N MET A 76 3.47 15.97 10.36
CA MET A 76 3.34 16.94 11.45
C MET A 76 1.92 17.51 11.47
N LEU A 77 1.35 17.66 12.66
CA LEU A 77 0.08 18.36 12.86
C LEU A 77 0.38 19.79 13.33
N ASP A 78 -0.29 20.78 12.73
CA ASP A 78 -0.24 22.15 13.21
C ASP A 78 -1.24 22.41 14.36
N GLU A 79 -1.32 23.66 14.82
CA GLU A 79 -2.23 24.09 15.88
C GLU A 79 -3.72 23.90 15.55
N ALA A 80 -4.07 23.85 14.26
CA ALA A 80 -5.42 23.55 13.78
C ALA A 80 -5.63 22.05 13.50
N LEU A 81 -4.67 21.19 13.87
CA LEU A 81 -4.63 19.77 13.59
C LEU A 81 -4.62 19.42 12.09
N LYS A 82 -4.22 20.35 11.24
CA LYS A 82 -4.03 20.09 9.82
C LYS A 82 -2.74 19.29 9.63
N PRO A 83 -2.76 18.18 8.87
CA PRO A 83 -1.57 17.40 8.61
C PRO A 83 -0.71 18.00 7.50
N TRP A 84 0.60 18.03 7.75
CA TRP A 84 1.64 18.47 6.83
C TRP A 84 2.64 17.34 6.61
N LEU A 85 2.87 17.00 5.34
CA LEU A 85 3.86 16.00 4.96
C LEU A 85 5.26 16.61 5.14
N LEU A 86 6.12 15.96 5.90
CA LEU A 86 7.52 16.33 6.01
C LEU A 86 8.35 15.56 4.98
N GLU A 87 8.27 14.24 5.03
CA GLU A 87 9.00 13.36 4.12
C GLU A 87 8.32 11.99 3.98
N VAL A 88 8.74 11.26 2.92
CA VAL A 88 8.38 9.87 2.69
C VAL A 88 9.65 9.05 2.63
N ASN A 89 9.80 8.14 3.59
CA ASN A 89 10.96 7.27 3.75
C ASN A 89 10.70 5.91 3.11
N HIS A 90 11.48 5.57 2.08
CA HIS A 90 11.45 4.26 1.40
C HIS A 90 12.18 3.16 2.18
N SER A 91 12.86 3.52 3.27
CA SER A 91 13.53 2.57 4.17
C SER A 91 13.35 2.98 5.64
N PRO A 92 12.13 2.84 6.19
CA PRO A 92 11.90 3.18 7.60
C PRO A 92 12.74 2.27 8.50
N SER A 93 13.25 2.83 9.60
CA SER A 93 14.10 2.07 10.54
C SER A 93 13.32 0.94 11.22
N PHE A 94 13.84 -0.28 11.11
CA PHE A 94 13.35 -1.44 11.87
C PHE A 94 14.19 -1.77 13.11
N LEU A 95 15.21 -0.95 13.42
CA LEU A 95 15.97 -1.09 14.66
C LEU A 95 15.05 -0.90 15.86
N SER A 96 15.10 -1.82 16.82
CA SER A 96 14.22 -1.79 17.99
C SER A 96 15.02 -1.38 19.21
N GLU A 97 14.74 -0.19 19.72
CA GLU A 97 15.46 0.41 20.86
C GLU A 97 14.70 0.24 22.18
N CYS A 98 13.43 -0.17 22.10
CA CYS A 98 12.60 -0.47 23.27
C CYS A 98 11.60 -1.59 22.99
N ALA A 99 11.04 -2.18 24.06
CA ALA A 99 10.07 -3.27 23.94
C ALA A 99 8.81 -2.88 23.14
N LEU A 100 8.38 -1.61 23.25
CA LEU A 100 7.26 -1.07 22.47
C LEU A 100 7.57 -1.11 20.96
N ASP A 101 8.79 -0.70 20.57
CA ASP A 101 9.21 -0.71 19.17
C ASP A 101 9.27 -2.13 18.62
N THR A 102 9.86 -3.05 19.38
CA THR A 102 9.94 -4.47 18.98
C THR A 102 8.52 -5.00 18.73
N GLN A 103 7.57 -4.72 19.62
CA GLN A 103 6.19 -5.20 19.49
C GLN A 103 5.50 -4.60 18.26
N LEU A 104 5.57 -3.28 18.08
CA LEU A 104 4.90 -2.59 16.98
C LEU A 104 5.48 -3.00 15.63
N LYS A 105 6.82 -3.02 15.50
CA LYS A 105 7.53 -3.35 14.25
C LYS A 105 7.38 -4.82 13.87
N THR A 106 7.45 -5.73 14.85
CA THR A 106 7.21 -7.16 14.59
C THR A 106 5.78 -7.40 14.11
N SER A 107 4.78 -6.77 14.77
CA SER A 107 3.39 -6.89 14.36
C SER A 107 3.14 -6.29 12.97
N LEU A 108 3.79 -5.17 12.65
CA LEU A 108 3.74 -4.54 11.33
C LEU A 108 4.24 -5.50 10.24
N LEU A 109 5.46 -6.01 10.40
CA LEU A 109 6.08 -6.93 9.43
C LEU A 109 5.27 -8.22 9.26
N HIS A 110 4.75 -8.78 10.36
CA HIS A 110 3.93 -9.98 10.31
C HIS A 110 2.66 -9.77 9.48
N HIS A 111 1.92 -8.68 9.70
CA HIS A 111 0.72 -8.37 8.91
C HIS A 111 1.06 -8.03 7.46
N THR A 112 2.16 -7.31 7.20
CA THR A 112 2.60 -7.01 5.83
C THR A 112 2.86 -8.28 5.03
N LEU A 113 3.64 -9.21 5.58
CA LEU A 113 3.97 -10.46 4.89
C LEU A 113 2.75 -11.36 4.69
N SER A 114 1.80 -11.30 5.62
CA SER A 114 0.51 -12.00 5.51
C SER A 114 -0.35 -11.41 4.39
N LEU A 115 -0.37 -10.08 4.24
CA LEU A 115 -1.12 -9.37 3.21
C LEU A 115 -0.55 -9.61 1.80
N VAL A 116 0.77 -9.50 1.65
CA VAL A 116 1.48 -9.65 0.36
C VAL A 116 1.36 -11.06 -0.23
N SER A 117 1.00 -12.07 0.57
CA SER A 117 0.67 -13.41 0.06
C SER A 117 1.83 -14.09 -0.69
N ILE A 118 3.04 -14.06 -0.13
CA ILE A 118 4.20 -14.69 -0.77
C ILE A 118 4.01 -16.22 -0.76
N SER A 119 3.66 -16.79 -1.91
CA SER A 119 3.40 -18.23 -2.06
C SER A 119 4.41 -18.91 -2.99
N ALA A 120 4.87 -20.09 -2.60
CA ALA A 120 5.66 -20.98 -3.47
C ALA A 120 4.90 -21.39 -4.76
N ARG A 121 3.57 -21.23 -4.78
CA ARG A 121 2.74 -21.42 -5.98
C ARG A 121 3.12 -20.44 -7.08
N HIS A 122 3.43 -19.18 -6.75
CA HIS A 122 3.86 -18.18 -7.74
C HIS A 122 5.14 -18.62 -8.46
N LYS A 123 6.12 -19.14 -7.71
CA LYS A 123 7.36 -19.69 -8.29
C LYS A 123 7.10 -20.81 -9.31
N LYS A 124 6.16 -21.72 -9.02
CA LYS A 124 5.79 -22.82 -9.93
C LYS A 124 5.08 -22.30 -11.19
N ILE A 125 4.24 -21.28 -11.06
CA ILE A 125 3.52 -20.67 -12.18
C ILE A 125 4.52 -19.98 -13.14
N VAL A 126 5.40 -19.13 -12.60
CA VAL A 126 6.43 -18.41 -13.38
C VAL A 126 7.35 -19.40 -14.09
N LYS A 127 7.87 -20.42 -13.39
CA LYS A 127 8.75 -21.43 -14.02
C LYS A 127 8.08 -22.18 -15.17
N ARG A 128 6.77 -22.47 -15.05
CA ARG A 128 6.02 -23.12 -16.13
C ARG A 128 5.81 -22.20 -17.33
N GLN A 129 5.63 -20.90 -17.09
CA GLN A 129 5.54 -19.89 -18.14
C GLN A 129 6.87 -19.74 -18.88
N ASP A 130 8.00 -19.62 -18.17
CA ASP A 130 9.32 -19.52 -18.79
C ASP A 130 9.61 -20.70 -19.73
N LEU A 131 9.23 -21.91 -19.29
CA LEU A 131 9.33 -23.12 -20.10
C LEU A 131 8.43 -23.06 -21.34
N ASN A 132 7.17 -22.65 -21.18
CA ASN A 132 6.24 -22.50 -22.30
C ASN A 132 6.69 -21.41 -23.30
N GLU A 133 7.19 -20.27 -22.83
CA GLU A 133 7.70 -19.22 -23.69
C GLU A 133 8.97 -19.67 -24.43
N SER A 134 9.87 -20.40 -23.75
CA SER A 134 11.05 -20.96 -24.39
C SER A 134 10.68 -21.99 -25.46
N ALA A 135 9.66 -22.81 -25.20
CA ALA A 135 9.11 -23.72 -26.20
C ALA A 135 8.45 -22.96 -27.36
N ASN A 136 7.66 -21.92 -27.10
CA ASN A 136 7.05 -21.10 -28.16
C ASN A 136 8.11 -20.41 -29.04
N ARG A 137 9.20 -19.91 -28.45
CA ARG A 137 10.34 -19.33 -29.18
C ARG A 137 11.02 -20.36 -30.09
N LEU A 138 11.12 -21.62 -29.64
CA LEU A 138 11.78 -22.69 -30.39
C LEU A 138 10.90 -23.26 -31.53
N TYR A 139 9.59 -23.38 -31.29
CA TYR A 139 8.66 -24.07 -32.18
C TYR A 139 7.72 -23.13 -32.97
N GLY A 140 7.82 -21.81 -32.78
CA GLY A 140 7.04 -20.82 -33.53
C GLY A 140 5.54 -20.78 -33.21
N ALA A 141 5.13 -21.30 -32.05
CA ALA A 141 3.72 -21.31 -31.65
C ALA A 141 3.24 -19.90 -31.27
N GLN A 142 2.08 -19.51 -31.81
CA GLN A 142 1.45 -18.22 -31.53
C GLN A 142 1.02 -18.11 -30.05
N PRO A 143 1.21 -16.95 -29.40
CA PRO A 143 0.76 -16.75 -28.03
C PRO A 143 -0.77 -16.83 -27.96
N SER A 144 -1.30 -17.69 -27.09
CA SER A 144 -2.73 -17.70 -26.79
C SER A 144 -3.11 -16.39 -26.09
N LYS A 145 -4.07 -15.64 -26.65
CA LYS A 145 -4.56 -14.39 -26.04
C LYS A 145 -5.25 -14.73 -24.71
N GLY A 146 -4.57 -14.50 -23.58
CA GLY A 146 -5.04 -14.75 -22.22
C GLY A 146 -6.12 -13.79 -21.71
N TRP A 147 -7.00 -13.30 -22.59
CA TRP A 147 -8.08 -12.37 -22.23
C TRP A 147 -9.14 -13.13 -21.42
N GLY A 148 -9.12 -12.97 -20.09
CA GLY A 148 -10.05 -13.64 -19.16
C GLY A 148 -9.41 -14.24 -17.90
N LYS A 149 -8.08 -14.43 -17.86
CA LYS A 149 -7.37 -14.91 -16.65
C LYS A 149 -7.08 -13.80 -15.64
N LYS A 150 -6.75 -12.59 -16.11
CA LYS A 150 -6.38 -11.44 -15.24
C LYS A 150 -7.46 -11.07 -14.23
N GLY A 151 -8.73 -11.08 -14.64
CA GLY A 151 -9.86 -10.79 -13.73
C GLY A 151 -9.98 -11.79 -12.57
N LYS A 152 -9.79 -13.09 -12.85
CA LYS A 152 -9.85 -14.13 -11.79
C LYS A 152 -8.72 -14.02 -10.78
N VAL A 153 -7.51 -13.65 -11.23
CA VAL A 153 -6.35 -13.46 -10.35
C VAL A 153 -6.57 -12.26 -9.44
N LEU A 154 -7.01 -11.13 -9.99
CA LEU A 154 -7.35 -9.93 -9.21
C LEU A 154 -8.42 -10.23 -8.15
N THR A 155 -9.51 -10.93 -8.50
CA THR A 155 -10.56 -11.29 -7.54
C THR A 155 -10.04 -12.20 -6.41
N MET A 156 -9.16 -13.15 -6.72
CA MET A 156 -8.57 -14.01 -5.68
C MET A 156 -7.68 -13.20 -4.73
N ARG A 157 -6.92 -12.24 -5.25
CA ARG A 157 -6.08 -11.35 -4.46
C ARG A 157 -6.91 -10.45 -3.54
N LEU A 158 -7.94 -9.79 -4.06
CA LEU A 158 -8.81 -8.92 -3.26
C LEU A 158 -9.45 -9.67 -2.08
N ARG A 159 -9.92 -10.90 -2.31
CA ARG A 159 -10.46 -11.76 -1.23
C ARG A 159 -9.40 -12.14 -0.20
N HIS A 160 -8.16 -12.36 -0.63
CA HIS A 160 -7.06 -12.61 0.29
C HIS A 160 -6.78 -11.37 1.14
N GLU A 161 -6.68 -10.20 0.51
CA GLU A 161 -6.44 -8.93 1.20
C GLU A 161 -7.53 -8.66 2.24
N GLU A 162 -8.81 -8.81 1.89
CA GLU A 162 -9.96 -8.68 2.80
C GLU A 162 -9.85 -9.57 4.05
N THR A 163 -9.31 -10.78 3.91
CA THR A 163 -9.21 -11.75 5.01
C THR A 163 -7.90 -11.65 5.80
N HIS A 164 -6.91 -10.91 5.30
CA HIS A 164 -5.56 -10.84 5.87
C HIS A 164 -5.08 -9.41 6.16
N MET A 165 -5.97 -8.41 6.19
CA MET A 165 -5.61 -7.02 6.53
C MET A 165 -4.98 -6.88 7.91
N GLY A 166 -5.37 -7.71 8.89
CA GLY A 166 -4.87 -7.62 10.25
C GLY A 166 -5.19 -6.26 10.88
N ARG A 167 -4.17 -5.39 10.99
CA ARG A 167 -4.32 -4.00 11.47
C ARG A 167 -4.24 -2.94 10.37
N TYR A 168 -4.11 -3.34 9.12
CA TYR A 168 -4.20 -2.42 7.98
C TYR A 168 -5.66 -2.05 7.72
N SER A 169 -5.85 -0.84 7.20
CA SER A 169 -7.07 -0.39 6.55
C SER A 169 -6.76 -0.07 5.09
N LEU A 170 -7.68 -0.42 4.20
CA LEU A 170 -7.60 0.01 2.81
C LEU A 170 -8.03 1.48 2.74
N VAL A 171 -7.14 2.36 2.28
CA VAL A 171 -7.41 3.81 2.15
C VAL A 171 -7.59 4.24 0.70
N TYR A 172 -7.21 3.38 -0.24
CA TYR A 172 -7.41 3.58 -1.68
C TYR A 172 -7.52 2.24 -2.41
N PRO A 173 -8.46 2.08 -3.36
CA PRO A 173 -9.51 3.05 -3.72
C PRO A 173 -10.51 3.24 -2.56
N PRO A 174 -11.06 4.45 -2.37
CA PRO A 174 -12.11 4.67 -1.38
C PRO A 174 -13.40 3.93 -1.76
N ASP A 175 -14.24 3.67 -0.76
CA ASP A 175 -15.58 3.13 -0.98
C ASP A 175 -16.43 4.08 -1.87
N GLU A 176 -17.39 3.51 -2.61
CA GLU A 176 -18.23 4.27 -3.54
C GLU A 176 -18.89 5.49 -2.85
N GLY A 177 -18.40 6.69 -3.17
CA GLY A 177 -18.95 7.97 -2.70
C GLY A 177 -18.06 8.79 -1.77
N ASP A 178 -16.96 8.25 -1.24
CA ASP A 178 -16.04 8.98 -0.34
C ASP A 178 -14.89 9.70 -1.07
N TRP A 179 -15.10 9.99 -2.36
CA TRP A 179 -14.09 10.64 -3.20
C TRP A 179 -13.86 12.10 -2.82
N GLY A 180 -14.75 12.76 -2.09
CA GLY A 180 -14.73 14.23 -1.90
C GLY A 180 -13.41 14.82 -1.42
N ARG A 181 -12.60 14.06 -0.65
CA ARG A 181 -11.27 14.52 -0.20
C ARG A 181 -10.15 14.36 -1.22
N ILE A 182 -10.34 13.52 -2.25
CA ILE A 182 -9.32 13.09 -3.23
C ILE A 182 -9.76 13.36 -4.69
N ASP A 183 -11.05 13.59 -4.97
CA ASP A 183 -11.66 13.66 -6.31
C ASP A 183 -11.00 14.71 -7.21
N ASP A 184 -10.85 15.94 -6.72
CA ASP A 184 -10.17 17.01 -7.48
C ASP A 184 -8.73 16.63 -7.84
N PHE A 185 -8.05 15.91 -6.92
CA PHE A 185 -6.67 15.48 -7.14
C PHE A 185 -6.58 14.31 -8.11
N GLU A 186 -7.48 13.34 -8.02
CA GLU A 186 -7.53 12.22 -8.95
C GLU A 186 -7.89 12.71 -10.36
N ARG A 187 -8.86 13.62 -10.49
CA ARG A 187 -9.18 14.26 -11.78
C ARG A 187 -7.97 14.96 -12.38
N CYS A 188 -7.21 15.71 -11.57
CA CYS A 188 -5.96 16.33 -12.01
C CYS A 188 -4.91 15.27 -12.42
N ALA A 189 -4.76 14.20 -11.63
CA ALA A 189 -3.80 13.13 -11.90
C ALA A 189 -4.19 12.33 -13.17
N VAL A 190 -5.47 12.09 -13.40
CA VAL A 190 -6.00 11.44 -14.61
C VAL A 190 -5.81 12.34 -15.83
N ALA A 191 -6.09 13.64 -15.72
CA ALA A 191 -5.86 14.60 -16.79
C ALA A 191 -4.35 14.68 -17.17
N ALA A 192 -3.46 14.69 -16.18
CA ALA A 192 -2.01 14.69 -16.40
C ALA A 192 -1.49 13.38 -17.04
N ARG A 193 -2.21 12.25 -16.91
CA ARG A 193 -1.89 10.98 -17.58
C ARG A 193 -2.35 10.94 -19.05
N ALA A 194 -3.27 11.81 -19.45
CA ALA A 194 -3.87 11.84 -20.78
C ALA A 194 -3.24 12.89 -21.72
N ALA A 195 -2.43 13.80 -21.18
CA ALA A 195 -1.62 14.78 -21.89
C ALA A 195 -0.23 14.21 -22.25
#